data_AF-A0A956CW41-F1
#
_entry.id   AF-A0A956CW41-F1
#
_cell.length_a   1.000
_cell.length_b   1.000
_cell.length_c   1.000
_cell.angle_alpha   90.00
_cell.angle_beta   90.00
_cell.angle_gamma   90.00
#
_symmetry.space_group_name_H-M   'P 1'
#
loop_
_entity.id
_entity.type
_entity.pdbx_description
1 polymer ?
#
loop_
_entity_poly.entity_id
_entity_poly.type
_entity_poly.pdbx_seq_one_letter_code
_entity_poly.pdbx_strand_id
1 'polypeptide(L)'
;MSEPPIVPPFEDVEAMAAALDEAGYLADRDTVVVAWLAGALGRPLLIEGPPGVGKTELAKAVARATDTAMLRLQCYEGLDESKSLYEWEYG
;
A
#
# COMPACT_ATOMS: atom_id res chain seq x y z
N MET A 1 8.50 8.40 -22.40
CA MET A 1 8.28 7.03 -21.88
C MET A 1 6.79 6.85 -21.68
N SER A 2 6.18 5.78 -22.15
CA SER A 2 4.75 5.50 -21.90
C SER A 2 4.56 5.12 -20.44
N GLU A 3 3.46 5.55 -19.83
CA GLU A 3 3.04 5.03 -18.53
C GLU A 3 2.80 3.52 -18.65
N PRO A 4 3.26 2.70 -17.69
CA PRO A 4 3.00 1.27 -17.71
C PRO A 4 1.50 1.00 -17.60
N PRO A 5 1.00 -0.09 -18.22
CA PRO A 5 -0.39 -0.46 -18.08
C PRO A 5 -0.70 -0.80 -16.62
N ILE A 6 -1.89 -0.40 -16.16
CA ILE A 6 -2.39 -0.78 -14.85
C ILE A 6 -2.88 -2.23 -14.94
N VAL A 7 -2.20 -3.12 -14.22
CA VAL A 7 -2.54 -4.53 -14.14
C VAL A 7 -3.05 -4.80 -12.73
N PRO A 8 -4.24 -5.40 -12.57
CA PRO A 8 -4.71 -5.82 -11.26
C PRO A 8 -3.68 -6.73 -10.58
N PRO A 9 -3.37 -6.53 -9.29
CA PRO A 9 -2.39 -7.35 -8.59
C PRO A 9 -2.85 -8.81 -8.44
N PHE A 10 -4.16 -9.05 -8.44
CA PHE A 10 -4.80 -10.36 -8.34
C PHE A 10 -6.00 -10.46 -9.29
N GLU A 11 -6.35 -11.69 -9.68
CA GLU A 11 -7.45 -11.97 -10.62
C GLU A 11 -8.81 -11.48 -10.09
N ASP A 12 -9.08 -11.71 -8.80
CA ASP A 12 -10.33 -11.35 -8.14
C ASP A 12 -10.13 -11.01 -6.65
N VAL A 13 -11.23 -10.72 -5.97
CA VAL A 13 -11.28 -10.34 -4.56
C VAL A 13 -10.86 -11.51 -3.66
N GLU A 14 -11.26 -12.73 -4.01
CA GLU A 14 -10.97 -13.95 -3.29
C GLU A 14 -9.47 -14.28 -3.29
N ALA A 15 -8.79 -14.10 -4.42
CA ALA A 15 -7.34 -14.22 -4.53
C ALA A 15 -6.60 -13.18 -3.67
N MET A 16 -7.10 -11.93 -3.64
CA MET A 16 -6.56 -10.91 -2.74
C MET A 16 -6.75 -11.27 -1.26
N ALA A 17 -7.91 -11.83 -0.89
CA ALA A 17 -8.16 -12.26 0.48
C ALA A 17 -7.18 -13.36 0.93
N ALA A 18 -6.98 -14.37 0.07
CA ALA A 18 -6.03 -15.44 0.33
C ALA A 18 -4.60 -14.91 0.47
N ALA A 19 -4.18 -14.03 -0.42
CA ALA A 19 -2.83 -13.45 -0.38
C ALA A 19 -2.59 -12.57 0.87
N LEU A 20 -3.61 -11.83 1.34
CA LEU A 20 -3.53 -11.08 2.60
C LEU A 20 -3.43 -12.00 3.81
N ASP A 21 -4.18 -13.11 3.84
CA ASP A 21 -4.11 -14.10 4.91
C ASP A 21 -2.73 -14.77 4.95
N GLU A 22 -2.19 -15.18 3.80
CA GLU A 22 -0.82 -15.68 3.67
C GLU A 22 0.24 -14.66 4.11
N ALA A 23 0.00 -13.36 3.86
CA ALA A 23 0.84 -12.27 4.33
C ALA A 23 0.68 -11.94 5.84
N GLY A 24 -0.20 -12.69 6.54
CA GLY A 24 -0.46 -12.58 7.97
C GLY A 24 -1.45 -11.49 8.36
N TYR A 25 -2.33 -11.07 7.45
CA TYR A 25 -3.34 -10.03 7.68
C TYR A 25 -4.75 -10.55 7.45
N LEU A 26 -5.48 -10.78 8.54
CA LEU A 26 -6.89 -11.17 8.49
C LEU A 26 -7.78 -9.95 8.25
N ALA A 27 -8.17 -9.73 7.00
CA ALA A 27 -9.03 -8.62 6.58
C ALA A 27 -10.51 -9.01 6.59
N ASP A 28 -11.39 -8.05 6.86
CA ASP A 28 -12.81 -8.17 6.51
C ASP A 28 -13.01 -8.01 4.99
N ARG A 29 -14.20 -8.41 4.51
CA ARG A 29 -14.53 -8.38 3.08
C ARG A 29 -14.40 -6.97 2.48
N ASP A 30 -14.82 -5.94 3.20
CA ASP A 30 -14.83 -4.57 2.70
C ASP A 30 -13.40 -4.08 2.48
N THR A 31 -12.49 -4.39 3.41
CA THR A 31 -11.06 -4.08 3.30
C THR A 31 -10.42 -4.78 2.11
N VAL A 32 -10.72 -6.07 1.90
CA VAL A 32 -10.21 -6.83 0.74
C VAL A 32 -10.69 -6.20 -0.56
N VAL A 33 -12.00 -5.92 -0.69
CA VAL A 33 -12.59 -5.34 -1.89
C VAL A 33 -11.96 -3.99 -2.22
N VAL A 34 -11.82 -3.12 -1.23
CA VAL A 34 -11.24 -1.78 -1.42
C VAL A 34 -9.75 -1.86 -1.80
N ALA A 35 -8.99 -2.75 -1.18
CA ALA A 35 -7.58 -2.95 -1.51
C ALA A 35 -7.40 -3.51 -2.94
N TRP A 36 -8.24 -4.48 -3.33
CA TRP A 36 -8.24 -5.03 -4.70
C TRP A 36 -8.62 -3.95 -5.73
N LEU A 37 -9.68 -3.18 -5.49
CA LEU A 37 -10.12 -2.09 -6.37
C LEU A 37 -9.04 -1.01 -6.52
N ALA A 38 -8.35 -0.64 -5.45
CA ALA A 38 -7.27 0.33 -5.50
C ALA A 38 -6.15 -0.12 -6.46
N GLY A 39 -5.76 -1.41 -6.40
CA GLY A 39 -4.80 -2.00 -7.33
C GLY A 39 -5.33 -2.11 -8.76
N ALA A 40 -6.55 -2.64 -8.93
CA ALA A 40 -7.18 -2.85 -10.24
C ALA A 40 -7.44 -1.55 -11.01
N LEU A 41 -7.74 -0.46 -10.30
CA LEU A 41 -7.95 0.87 -10.87
C LEU A 41 -6.66 1.71 -10.90
N GLY A 42 -5.59 1.25 -10.24
CA GLY A 42 -4.36 2.00 -10.02
C GLY A 42 -4.59 3.34 -9.36
N ARG A 43 -5.43 3.36 -8.31
CA ARG A 43 -5.78 4.57 -7.55
C ARG A 43 -5.22 4.48 -6.14
N PRO A 44 -4.73 5.61 -5.59
CA PRO A 44 -4.22 5.62 -4.22
C PRO A 44 -5.34 5.32 -3.21
N LEU A 45 -4.97 4.60 -2.14
CA LEU A 45 -5.86 4.26 -1.04
C LEU A 45 -5.45 5.00 0.23
N LEU A 46 -6.36 5.80 0.79
CA LEU A 46 -6.23 6.42 2.11
C LEU A 46 -6.91 5.54 3.15
N ILE A 47 -6.21 5.21 4.24
CA ILE A 47 -6.73 4.37 5.32
C ILE A 47 -6.82 5.20 6.60
N GLU A 48 -8.03 5.37 7.12
CA GLU A 48 -8.30 6.08 8.37
C GLU A 48 -8.88 5.14 9.44
N GLY A 49 -8.69 5.50 10.70
CA GLY A 49 -9.24 4.74 11.83
C GLY A 49 -8.47 4.95 13.14
N PRO A 50 -8.98 4.41 14.25
CA PRO A 50 -8.35 4.55 15.57
C PRO A 50 -6.90 4.03 15.62
N PRO A 51 -6.06 4.51 16.56
CA PRO A 51 -4.73 3.94 16.76
C PRO A 51 -4.84 2.44 17.09
N GLY A 52 -3.94 1.64 16.53
CA GLY A 52 -3.86 0.19 16.81
C GLY A 52 -4.73 -0.72 15.93
N VAL A 53 -5.60 -0.21 15.06
CA VAL A 53 -6.50 -1.04 14.20
C VAL A 53 -5.81 -1.67 12.97
N GLY A 54 -4.47 -1.74 12.96
CA GLY A 54 -3.75 -2.44 11.89
C GLY A 54 -3.53 -1.65 10.59
N LYS A 55 -3.79 -0.34 10.51
CA LYS A 55 -3.59 0.48 9.29
C LYS A 55 -2.19 0.34 8.68
N THR A 56 -1.15 0.42 9.52
CA THR A 56 0.25 0.24 9.08
C THR A 56 0.55 -1.19 8.68
N GLU A 57 -0.08 -2.17 9.33
CA GLU A 57 0.10 -3.57 8.96
C GLU A 57 -0.62 -3.93 7.66
N LEU A 58 -1.76 -3.31 7.35
CA LEU A 58 -2.41 -3.47 6.06
C LEU A 58 -1.48 -3.05 4.92
N ALA A 59 -0.81 -1.89 5.04
CA ALA A 59 0.16 -1.45 4.03
C ALA A 59 1.32 -2.43 3.84
N LYS A 60 1.85 -3.00 4.93
CA LYS A 60 2.90 -4.03 4.88
C LYS A 60 2.41 -5.34 4.28
N ALA A 61 1.20 -5.76 4.63
CA ALA A 61 0.59 -7.00 4.14
C ALA A 61 0.31 -6.92 2.64
N VAL A 62 -0.23 -5.79 2.15
CA VAL A 62 -0.40 -5.55 0.71
C VAL A 62 0.94 -5.60 -0.02
N ALA A 63 1.99 -4.96 0.50
CA ALA A 63 3.31 -5.02 -0.12
C ALA A 63 3.86 -6.47 -0.20
N ARG A 64 3.73 -7.26 0.87
CA ARG A 64 4.11 -8.68 0.88
C ARG A 64 3.27 -9.52 -0.09
N ALA A 65 1.94 -9.36 -0.06
CA ALA A 65 1.01 -10.09 -0.91
C ALA A 65 1.30 -9.85 -2.40
N THR A 66 1.64 -8.60 -2.76
CA THR A 66 1.94 -8.21 -4.14
C THR A 66 3.40 -8.41 -4.56
N ASP A 67 4.26 -8.90 -3.66
CA ASP A 67 5.72 -8.97 -3.84
C ASP A 67 6.33 -7.63 -4.32
N THR A 68 5.88 -6.52 -3.73
CA THR A 68 6.34 -5.17 -4.10
C THR A 68 7.19 -4.52 -3.01
N ALA A 69 8.06 -3.61 -3.43
CA ALA A 69 8.87 -2.81 -2.51
C ALA A 69 7.98 -1.81 -1.74
N MET A 70 8.00 -1.88 -0.41
CA MET A 70 7.33 -0.91 0.45
C MET A 70 8.25 0.29 0.74
N LEU A 71 7.97 1.43 0.11
CA LEU A 71 8.61 2.70 0.47
C LEU A 71 7.82 3.36 1.60
N ARG A 72 8.49 3.58 2.74
CA ARG A 72 7.88 4.23 3.91
C ARG A 72 8.38 5.67 4.03
N LEU A 73 7.50 6.62 3.73
CA LEU A 73 7.70 8.03 4.02
C LEU A 73 6.96 8.37 5.30
N GLN A 74 7.68 8.84 6.32
CA GLN A 74 7.08 9.29 7.57
C GLN A 74 7.02 10.81 7.58
N CYS A 75 5.81 11.36 7.58
CA CYS A 75 5.59 12.79 7.73
C CYS A 75 5.80 13.16 9.20
N TYR A 76 7.02 13.57 9.56
CA TYR A 76 7.27 14.27 10.82
C TYR A 76 6.92 15.76 10.66
N GLU A 77 6.36 16.39 11.69
CA GLU A 77 6.32 17.86 11.76
C GLU A 77 7.78 18.35 11.66
N GLY A 78 8.13 18.95 10.51
CA GLY A 78 9.51 19.29 10.15
C GLY A 78 9.91 18.96 8.71
N LEU A 79 9.08 18.25 7.94
CA LEU A 79 9.18 18.16 6.47
C LEU A 79 8.68 19.47 5.83
N ASP A 80 9.46 20.53 6.01
CA ASP A 80 9.38 21.73 5.18
C ASP A 80 9.94 21.42 3.77
N GLU A 81 9.37 22.04 2.74
CA GLU A 81 9.66 21.81 1.30
C GLU A 81 11.16 21.89 0.95
N SER A 82 11.97 22.48 1.82
CA SER A 82 13.40 22.68 1.66
C SER A 82 14.29 21.43 1.83
N LYS A 83 13.79 20.31 2.37
CA LYS A 83 14.66 19.15 2.73
C LYS A 83 14.42 17.85 1.96
N SER A 84 13.26 17.63 1.35
CA SER A 84 12.96 16.33 0.71
C SER A 84 13.62 16.13 -0.66
N LEU A 85 14.10 17.21 -1.31
CA LEU A 85 14.72 17.16 -2.64
C LEU A 85 16.27 17.06 -2.62
N TYR A 86 16.93 17.20 -1.47
CA TYR A 86 18.41 17.31 -1.43
C TYR A 86 19.16 16.13 -0.78
N GLU A 87 18.48 15.14 -0.19
CA GLU A 87 19.16 13.99 0.46
C GLU A 87 19.54 12.83 -0.50
N TRP A 88 19.60 13.08 -1.81
CA TRP A 88 20.09 12.10 -2.81
C TRP A 88 21.48 12.40 -3.39
N GLU A 89 22.21 13.39 -2.86
CA GLU A 89 23.63 13.58 -3.18
C GLU A 89 24.49 13.69 -1.91
N TYR A 90 24.64 12.61 -1.15
CA TYR A 90 25.92 12.34 -0.45
C TYR A 90 26.09 10.81 -0.40
N GLY A 91 27.16 10.33 -1.05
CA GLY A 91 27.42 8.92 -1.35
C GLY A 91 27.82 8.03 -0.19
#